data_AF-A0A930HY35-F1
#
_entry.id   AF-A0A930HY35-F1
#
_cell.length_a   1.000
_cell.length_b   1.000
_cell.length_c   1.000
_cell.angle_alpha   90.00
_cell.angle_beta   90.00
_cell.angle_gamma   90.00
#
_symmetry.space_group_name_H-M   'P 1'
#
loop_
_entity.id
_entity.type
_entity.pdbx_description
1 polymer ?
#
loop_
_entity_poly.entity_id
_entity_poly.type
_entity_poly.pdbx_seq_one_letter_code
_entity_poly.pdbx_strand_id
1 'polypeptide(L)'
;MLQTILSIAGKPGLYKLVSRGKMNLIVEALDETHRRQPAFATDRVTSLADIAMFTDSEDVPLGQVLAKLRDKEGGKVASLNWRKASAKELQTYFGEVLPDFDRDRVHSSDIKKLLQWYEILVKAGITNFEEDMKPTEGDNIDDRK
;
A
#
# COMPACT_ATOMS: atom_id res chain seq x y z
N MET A 1 -11.32 4.93 13.65
CA MET A 1 -10.04 5.64 13.91
C MET A 1 -9.23 5.49 12.64
N LEU A 2 -8.94 6.57 11.92
CA LEU A 2 -8.18 6.51 10.67
C LEU A 2 -6.74 6.13 10.99
N GLN A 3 -6.18 5.17 10.26
CA GLN A 3 -4.81 4.69 10.46
C GLN A 3 -3.95 5.10 9.27
N THR A 4 -2.97 5.98 9.48
CA THR A 4 -2.01 6.32 8.42
C THR A 4 -1.06 5.15 8.21
N ILE A 5 -1.21 4.46 7.08
CA ILE A 5 -0.32 3.37 6.67
C ILE A 5 0.76 3.91 5.75
N LEU A 6 2.00 3.55 6.08
CA LEU A 6 3.22 4.08 5.51
C LEU A 6 4.02 2.96 4.85
N SER A 7 4.63 3.27 3.72
CA SER A 7 5.73 2.49 3.15
C SER A 7 7.04 3.24 3.29
N ILE A 8 8.15 2.52 3.46
CA ILE A 8 9.50 3.11 3.54
C ILE A 8 10.36 2.49 2.44
N ALA A 9 10.86 3.30 1.51
CA ALA A 9 11.65 2.78 0.41
C ALA A 9 12.91 2.06 0.90
N GLY A 10 13.21 0.90 0.32
CA GLY A 10 14.33 0.04 0.73
C GLY A 10 14.07 -0.85 1.95
N LYS A 11 12.94 -0.66 2.66
CA LYS A 11 12.49 -1.57 3.71
C LYS A 11 11.29 -2.39 3.20
N PRO A 12 11.30 -3.73 3.34
CA PRO A 12 10.13 -4.52 3.04
C PRO A 12 9.07 -4.28 4.12
N GLY A 13 7.80 -4.33 3.71
CA GLY A 13 6.68 -4.25 4.65
C GLY A 13 5.91 -2.94 4.62
N LEU A 14 5.04 -2.78 5.61
CA LEU A 14 4.23 -1.60 5.87
C LEU A 14 4.34 -1.22 7.34
N TYR A 15 4.08 0.05 7.62
CA TYR A 15 4.16 0.59 8.96
C TYR A 15 2.94 1.46 9.27
N LYS A 16 2.46 1.43 10.50
CA LYS A 16 1.45 2.35 11.00
C LYS A 16 2.14 3.54 11.66
N LEU A 17 1.68 4.75 11.38
CA LEU A 17 2.10 5.94 12.12
C LEU A 17 1.58 5.87 13.56
N VAL A 18 2.48 5.96 14.53
CA VAL A 18 2.14 5.98 15.97
C VAL A 18 2.14 7.41 16.50
N SER A 19 3.20 8.17 16.19
CA SER A 19 3.33 9.57 16.63
C SER A 19 4.32 10.33 15.76
N ARG A 20 4.20 11.65 15.77
CA ARG A 20 5.11 12.58 15.09
C ARG A 20 6.03 13.23 16.12
N GLY A 21 7.34 13.03 15.96
CA GLY A 21 8.37 13.78 16.69
C GLY A 21 8.87 14.96 15.85
N LYS A 22 9.72 15.81 16.45
CA LYS A 22 10.27 16.99 15.77
C LYS A 22 11.18 16.65 14.57
N MET A 23 11.89 15.51 14.64
CA MET A 23 12.86 15.10 13.62
C MET A 23 12.60 13.70 13.05
N ASN A 24 11.60 12.99 13.57
CA ASN A 24 11.28 11.62 13.19
C ASN A 24 9.80 11.32 13.33
N LEU A 25 9.37 10.24 12.68
CA LEU A 25 8.08 9.60 12.91
C LEU A 25 8.34 8.35 13.74
N ILE A 26 7.51 8.10 14.74
CA ILE A 26 7.49 6.79 15.40
C ILE A 26 6.50 5.94 14.62
N VAL A 27 7.01 4.86 14.04
CA VAL A 27 6.22 3.94 13.23
C VAL A 27 6.25 2.55 13.84
N GLU A 28 5.16 1.81 13.68
CA GLU A 28 5.00 0.44 14.16
C GLU A 28 4.90 -0.49 12.96
N ALA A 29 5.71 -1.55 12.92
CA ALA A 29 5.64 -2.54 11.85
C ALA A 29 4.26 -3.22 11.83
N LEU A 30 3.67 -3.35 10.64
CA LEU A 30 2.48 -4.16 10.41
C LEU A 30 2.88 -5.62 10.18
N ASP A 31 3.43 -6.24 11.21
CA ASP A 31 3.74 -7.65 11.28
C ASP A 31 3.49 -8.18 12.70
N GLU A 32 3.72 -9.48 12.92
CA GLU A 32 3.53 -10.13 14.22
C GLU A 32 4.39 -9.53 15.33
N THR A 33 5.48 -8.83 15.00
CA THR A 33 6.39 -8.26 16.00
C THR A 33 5.88 -6.95 16.58
N HIS A 34 5.02 -6.23 15.84
CA HIS A 34 4.56 -4.89 16.19
C HIS A 34 5.70 -3.96 16.65
N ARG A 35 6.91 -4.14 16.08
CA ARG A 35 8.10 -3.42 16.53
C ARG A 35 7.96 -1.93 16.19
N ARG A 36 8.15 -1.09 17.20
CA ARG A 36 8.26 0.36 17.03
C ARG A 36 9.67 0.77 16.67
N GLN A 37 9.80 1.68 15.72
CA GLN A 37 11.07 2.22 15.29
C GLN A 37 10.92 3.67 14.81
N PRO A 38 11.99 4.48 14.90
CA PRO A 38 11.98 5.79 14.27
C PRO A 38 12.12 5.64 12.74
N ALA A 39 11.36 6.44 12.01
CA ALA A 39 11.58 6.74 10.60
C ALA A 39 12.00 8.22 10.48
N PHE A 40 13.13 8.47 9.82
CA PHE A 40 13.75 9.79 9.76
C PHE A 40 13.43 10.51 8.45
N ALA A 41 13.75 11.80 8.35
CA ALA A 41 13.54 12.58 7.13
C ALA A 41 14.27 12.03 5.90
N THR A 42 15.40 11.37 6.10
CA THR A 42 16.17 10.70 5.03
C THR A 42 15.55 9.38 4.58
N ASP A 43 14.68 8.78 5.40
CA ASP A 43 13.89 7.64 4.97
C ASP A 43 12.84 8.17 3.99
N ARG A 44 12.80 7.62 2.78
CA ARG A 44 11.77 7.95 1.78
C ARG A 44 10.45 7.30 2.19
N VAL A 45 9.76 7.93 3.14
CA VAL A 45 8.47 7.49 3.66
C VAL A 45 7.36 8.02 2.76
N THR A 46 6.41 7.15 2.40
CA THR A 46 5.26 7.50 1.55
C THR A 46 3.99 6.96 2.20
N SER A 47 2.94 7.78 2.31
CA SER A 47 1.62 7.32 2.75
C SER A 47 0.98 6.49 1.65
N LEU A 48 0.34 5.38 2.01
CA LEU A 48 -0.43 4.60 1.04
C LEU A 48 -1.63 5.40 0.51
N ALA A 49 -2.13 6.38 1.28
CA ALA A 49 -3.21 7.27 0.87
C ALA A 49 -2.82 8.21 -0.28
N ASP A 50 -1.52 8.51 -0.42
CA ASP A 50 -1.00 9.42 -1.45
C ASP A 50 -0.62 8.68 -2.76
N ILE A 51 -0.77 7.35 -2.78
CA ILE A 51 -0.43 6.51 -3.93
C ILE A 51 -1.67 6.31 -4.80
N ALA A 52 -1.48 6.45 -6.11
CA ALA A 52 -2.48 6.10 -7.12
C ALA A 52 -1.84 5.20 -8.19
N MET A 53 -2.68 4.45 -8.90
CA MET A 53 -2.30 3.62 -10.04
C MET A 53 -2.71 4.32 -11.32
N PHE A 54 -1.80 4.31 -12.30
CA PHE A 54 -2.06 4.87 -13.63
C PHE A 54 -3.07 4.02 -14.38
N THR A 55 -4.05 4.68 -14.98
CA THR A 55 -5.02 4.09 -15.91
C THR A 55 -4.97 4.84 -17.23
N ASP A 56 -5.67 4.32 -18.24
CA ASP A 56 -5.83 4.98 -19.54
C ASP A 56 -6.55 6.34 -19.45
N SER A 57 -7.19 6.64 -18.32
CA SER A 57 -7.96 7.87 -18.10
C SER A 57 -7.48 8.64 -16.86
N GLU A 58 -8.12 8.42 -15.72
CA GLU A 58 -7.78 9.07 -14.44
C GLU A 58 -7.08 8.10 -13.49
N ASP A 59 -6.07 8.61 -12.79
CA ASP A 59 -5.34 7.82 -11.80
C ASP A 59 -6.27 7.35 -10.69
N VAL A 60 -6.25 6.04 -10.42
CA VAL A 60 -7.13 5.43 -9.42
C VAL A 60 -6.39 5.32 -8.08
N PRO A 61 -6.93 5.86 -6.97
CA PRO A 61 -6.29 5.76 -5.67
C PRO A 61 -6.01 4.31 -5.25
N LEU A 62 -4.87 4.08 -4.59
CA LEU A 62 -4.44 2.75 -4.18
C LEU A 62 -5.48 2.02 -3.31
N GLY A 63 -6.16 2.76 -2.43
CA GLY A 63 -7.22 2.22 -1.58
C GLY A 63 -8.37 1.58 -2.38
N GLN A 64 -8.76 2.20 -3.50
CA GLN A 64 -9.79 1.64 -4.39
C GLN A 64 -9.28 0.39 -5.13
N VAL A 65 -8.03 0.40 -5.58
CA VAL A 65 -7.42 -0.78 -6.23
C VAL A 65 -7.33 -1.96 -5.26
N LEU A 66 -6.96 -1.70 -3.99
CA LEU A 66 -6.95 -2.71 -2.94
C LEU A 66 -8.36 -3.22 -2.60
N ALA A 67 -9.38 -2.36 -2.66
CA ALA A 67 -10.78 -2.77 -2.50
C ALA A 67 -11.24 -3.69 -3.65
N LYS A 68 -10.94 -3.36 -4.91
CA LYS A 68 -11.21 -4.25 -6.05
C LYS A 68 -10.51 -5.60 -5.89
N LEU A 69 -9.26 -5.59 -5.42
CA LEU A 69 -8.49 -6.82 -5.15
C LEU A 69 -9.12 -7.64 -4.02
N ARG A 70 -9.57 -6.98 -2.95
CA ARG A 70 -10.31 -7.60 -1.85
C ARG A 70 -11.57 -8.29 -2.32
N ASP A 71 -12.35 -7.62 -3.15
CA ASP A 71 -13.63 -8.13 -3.62
C ASP A 71 -13.42 -9.36 -4.52
N LYS A 72 -12.37 -9.33 -5.36
CA LYS A 72 -11.94 -10.50 -6.15
C LYS A 72 -11.55 -11.70 -5.28
N GLU A 73 -10.79 -11.48 -4.22
CA GLU A 73 -10.24 -12.55 -3.37
C GLU A 73 -11.13 -12.88 -2.16
N GLY A 74 -12.28 -12.21 -2.03
CA GLY A 74 -13.20 -12.38 -0.90
C GLY A 74 -12.56 -12.03 0.45
N GLY A 75 -11.69 -11.02 0.48
CA GLY A 75 -10.98 -10.57 1.69
C GLY A 75 -9.86 -11.51 2.18
N LYS A 76 -9.47 -12.50 1.37
CA LYS A 76 -8.36 -13.41 1.65
C LYS A 76 -7.08 -12.90 1.00
N VAL A 77 -5.94 -13.47 1.41
CA VAL A 77 -4.65 -13.26 0.73
C VAL A 77 -4.79 -13.65 -0.74
N ALA A 78 -4.16 -12.88 -1.62
CA ALA A 78 -4.21 -13.10 -3.05
C ALA A 78 -3.82 -14.54 -3.42
N SER A 79 -4.66 -15.18 -4.23
CA SER A 79 -4.45 -16.53 -4.76
C SER A 79 -3.17 -16.66 -5.59
N LEU A 80 -2.74 -15.59 -6.26
CA LEU A 80 -1.52 -15.54 -7.06
C LEU A 80 -0.26 -15.45 -6.18
N ASN A 81 0.67 -16.38 -6.37
CA ASN A 81 2.01 -16.29 -5.75
C ASN A 81 2.88 -15.25 -6.49
N TRP A 82 2.76 -13.99 -6.07
CA TRP A 82 3.47 -12.85 -6.65
C TRP A 82 5.00 -12.95 -6.63
N ARG A 83 5.57 -13.81 -5.77
CA ARG A 83 7.03 -14.04 -5.71
C ARG A 83 7.54 -14.90 -6.86
N LYS A 84 6.71 -15.83 -7.34
CA LYS A 84 7.05 -16.79 -8.39
C LYS A 84 6.39 -16.47 -9.74
N ALA A 85 5.35 -15.65 -9.73
CA ALA A 85 4.64 -15.26 -10.93
C ALA A 85 5.55 -14.53 -11.92
N SER A 86 5.41 -14.89 -13.20
CA SER A 86 5.99 -14.21 -14.34
C SER A 86 5.35 -12.83 -14.55
N ALA A 87 6.03 -11.97 -15.31
CA ALA A 87 5.51 -10.65 -15.67
C ALA A 87 4.13 -10.74 -16.34
N LYS A 88 3.94 -11.72 -17.24
CA LYS A 88 2.68 -11.93 -17.95
C LYS A 88 1.55 -12.36 -17.01
N GLU A 89 1.83 -13.26 -16.07
CA GLU A 89 0.83 -13.70 -15.07
C GLU A 89 0.41 -12.54 -14.17
N LEU A 90 1.35 -11.70 -13.74
CA LEU A 90 1.05 -10.51 -12.92
C LEU A 90 0.18 -9.51 -13.67
N GLN A 91 0.52 -9.22 -14.91
CA GLN A 91 -0.24 -8.31 -15.78
C GLN A 91 -1.65 -8.84 -16.09
N THR A 92 -1.77 -10.15 -16.31
CA THR A 92 -3.07 -10.80 -16.55
C THR A 92 -3.94 -10.72 -15.30
N TYR A 93 -3.40 -11.14 -14.15
CA TYR A 93 -4.11 -11.10 -12.88
C TYR A 93 -4.50 -9.68 -12.48
N PHE A 94 -3.60 -8.71 -12.65
CA PHE A 94 -3.90 -7.31 -12.34
C PHE A 94 -4.95 -6.72 -13.27
N GLY A 95 -4.96 -7.10 -14.56
CA GLY A 95 -6.04 -6.74 -15.48
C GLY A 95 -7.41 -7.31 -15.12
N GLU A 96 -7.49 -8.37 -14.31
CA GLU A 96 -8.77 -8.83 -13.76
C GLU A 96 -9.24 -7.98 -12.57
N VAL A 97 -8.34 -7.25 -11.92
CA VAL A 97 -8.62 -6.36 -10.77
C VAL A 97 -8.91 -4.94 -11.26
N LEU A 98 -8.09 -4.43 -12.18
CA LEU A 98 -8.18 -3.11 -12.76
C LEU A 98 -7.96 -3.25 -14.28
N PRO A 99 -9.01 -3.49 -15.08
CA PRO A 99 -8.87 -3.79 -16.51
C PRO A 99 -8.29 -2.67 -17.38
N ASP A 100 -8.47 -1.43 -16.95
CA ASP A 100 -8.14 -0.16 -17.60
C ASP A 100 -6.79 0.42 -17.15
N PHE A 101 -5.97 -0.36 -16.44
CA PHE A 101 -4.66 0.10 -16.00
C PHE A 101 -3.68 0.30 -17.18
N ASP A 102 -2.83 1.32 -17.05
CA ASP A 102 -1.81 1.62 -18.04
C ASP A 102 -0.69 0.56 -17.96
N ARG A 103 -0.62 -0.33 -18.95
CA ARG A 103 0.33 -1.44 -19.00
C ARG A 103 1.78 -1.02 -19.23
N ASP A 104 2.00 0.17 -19.77
CA ASP A 104 3.34 0.71 -20.04
C ASP A 104 3.91 1.38 -18.79
N ARG A 105 3.06 2.02 -17.98
CA ARG A 105 3.45 2.74 -16.76
C ARG A 105 3.39 1.89 -15.49
N VAL A 106 2.51 0.89 -15.44
CA VAL A 106 2.40 -0.02 -14.30
C VAL A 106 3.27 -1.24 -14.55
N HIS A 107 4.45 -1.25 -13.94
CA HIS A 107 5.41 -2.34 -14.13
C HIS A 107 5.08 -3.55 -13.26
N SER A 108 5.63 -4.72 -13.62
CA SER A 108 5.46 -5.93 -12.82
C SER A 108 5.95 -5.80 -11.38
N SER A 109 6.93 -4.91 -11.13
CA SER A 109 7.39 -4.58 -9.77
C SER A 109 6.32 -3.88 -8.94
N ASP A 110 5.52 -3.00 -9.55
CA ASP A 110 4.47 -2.26 -8.86
C ASP A 110 3.32 -3.19 -8.49
N ILE A 111 2.96 -4.11 -9.40
CA ILE A 111 1.97 -5.17 -9.14
C ILE A 111 2.44 -6.10 -8.02
N LYS A 112 3.72 -6.52 -8.03
CA LYS A 112 4.29 -7.33 -6.93
C LYS A 112 4.21 -6.61 -5.60
N LYS A 113 4.54 -5.31 -5.59
CA LYS A 113 4.51 -4.47 -4.39
C LYS A 113 3.09 -4.32 -3.85
N LEU A 114 2.12 -4.07 -4.73
CA LEU A 114 0.69 -4.02 -4.40
C LEU A 114 0.24 -5.34 -3.74
N LEU A 115 0.54 -6.49 -4.35
CA LEU A 115 0.14 -7.79 -3.81
C LEU A 115 0.80 -8.11 -2.47
N GLN A 116 2.08 -7.74 -2.31
CA GLN A 116 2.77 -7.83 -1.03
C GLN A 116 2.08 -6.97 0.05
N TRP A 117 1.72 -5.73 -0.28
CA TRP A 117 1.03 -4.83 0.64
C TRP A 117 -0.36 -5.31 1.00
N TYR A 118 -1.13 -5.78 0.02
CA TYR A 118 -2.44 -6.38 0.25
C TYR A 118 -2.36 -7.56 1.20
N GLU A 119 -1.40 -8.48 1.00
CA GLU A 119 -1.17 -9.62 1.89
C GLU A 119 -0.88 -9.17 3.34
N ILE A 120 -0.06 -8.14 3.52
CA ILE A 120 0.27 -7.59 4.85
C ILE A 120 -0.98 -7.01 5.51
N LEU A 121 -1.75 -6.21 4.78
CA LEU A 121 -2.93 -5.54 5.32
C LEU A 121 -4.02 -6.54 5.73
N VAL A 122 -4.30 -7.53 4.88
CA VAL A 122 -5.26 -8.61 5.20
C VAL A 122 -4.81 -9.38 6.45
N LYS A 123 -3.52 -9.71 6.56
CA LYS A 123 -2.96 -10.37 7.75
C LYS A 123 -3.06 -9.52 9.01
N ALA A 124 -2.97 -8.20 8.87
CA ALA A 124 -3.17 -7.24 9.96
C ALA A 124 -4.65 -6.96 10.28
N GLY A 125 -5.60 -7.57 9.57
CA GLY A 125 -7.04 -7.35 9.73
C GLY A 125 -7.55 -6.04 9.13
N ILE A 126 -6.71 -5.33 8.38
CA ILE A 126 -7.06 -4.08 7.69
C ILE A 126 -7.67 -4.45 6.34
N THR A 127 -9.00 -4.36 6.24
CA THR A 127 -9.76 -4.78 5.05
C THR A 127 -10.72 -3.72 4.53
N ASN A 128 -10.85 -2.58 5.22
CA ASN A 128 -11.66 -1.46 4.79
C ASN A 128 -10.81 -0.36 4.13
N PHE A 129 -10.18 -0.71 3.00
CA PHE A 129 -9.17 0.12 2.34
C PHE A 129 -9.67 1.50 1.92
N GLU A 130 -10.94 1.63 1.56
CA GLU A 130 -11.52 2.90 1.11
C GLU A 130 -11.76 3.88 2.25
N GLU A 131 -11.99 3.41 3.48
CA GLU A 131 -12.13 4.27 4.65
C GLU A 131 -10.80 4.42 5.39
N ASP A 132 -10.08 3.33 5.61
CA ASP A 132 -8.84 3.31 6.40
C ASP A 132 -7.68 4.05 5.70
N MET A 133 -7.73 4.20 4.37
CA MET A 133 -6.71 4.90 3.59
C MET A 133 -7.16 6.26 3.08
N LYS A 134 -8.24 6.84 3.63
CA LYS A 134 -8.56 8.24 3.33
C LYS A 134 -7.46 9.16 3.88
N PRO A 135 -7.05 10.18 3.12
CA PRO A 135 -6.22 11.24 3.68
C PRO A 135 -6.96 11.90 4.86
N THR A 136 -6.38 11.87 6.05
CA THR A 136 -6.84 12.70 7.17
C THR A 136 -6.15 14.06 7.09
N GLU A 137 -6.91 15.15 7.28
CA GLU A 137 -6.30 16.49 7.44
C GLU A 137 -5.31 16.48 8.62
N GLY A 138 -4.07 16.90 8.36
CA GLY A 138 -2.96 16.91 9.34
C GLY A 138 -2.12 15.63 9.40
N ASP A 139 -2.50 14.56 8.68
CA ASP A 139 -1.69 13.34 8.56
C ASP A 139 -0.77 13.34 7.34
N ASN A 140 -0.67 14.46 6.61
CA ASN A 140 0.24 14.57 5.50
C ASN A 140 1.69 14.44 6.00
N ILE A 141 2.47 13.55 5.42
CA ILE A 141 3.87 13.32 5.85
C ILE A 141 4.72 14.55 5.53
N ASP A 142 4.29 15.36 4.57
CA ASP A 142 5.00 16.55 4.11
C ASP A 142 4.75 17.79 4.97
N ASP A 143 3.81 17.73 5.93
CA ASP A 143 3.55 18.81 6.90
C ASP A 143 4.64 18.92 7.99
N ARG A 144 5.74 18.19 7.86
CA ARG A 144 6.96 18.31 8.67
C ARG A 144 7.69 19.62 8.34
N LYS A 145 7.09 20.77 8.63
CA LYS A 145 7.77 22.08 8.62
C LYS A 145 8.20 22.50 10.02
#